data_AF-A0A3Q0D6U3-F1
#
_entry.id   AF-A0A3Q0D6U3-F1
#
_cell.length_a   1.000
_cell.length_b   1.000
_cell.length_c   1.000
_cell.angle_alpha   90.00
_cell.angle_beta   90.00
_cell.angle_gamma   90.00
#
_symmetry.space_group_name_H-M   'P 1'
#
loop_
_entity.id
_entity.type
_entity.pdbx_description
1 polymer ?
#
loop_
_entity_poly.entity_id
_entity_poly.type
_entity_poly.pdbx_seq_one_letter_code
_entity_poly.pdbx_strand_id
1 'polypeptide(L)'
;MARALREIRARLQIRSLVVRQCLAEFLGVFVLLLPPFTFPFPLLSFEFLQFDPFSWWVVPCSCSLSHGSPGLPVPLHPSPHQLIIQGSVAQAVTSEETKGDSFTMVLGSALAVTVAIHVAGDVSGAHLNPAFSLAMCLVGRLSWAKFPIYCFVQLLAGFCASGATYILYYDALQHYTGGNLTVTGPKETASIFATYPSAYLSLNNGFLDQVLGTWLLIVGLLAILDRRNKGVPEGLEPVVIGLLVLAIGVSIGGNCGFPINPARDVGPRLFTYFAGWGPEVFRAGDGWWWVPAVAPMVGATLGTVTYQLLVALHHPEDLVAAPLEASDLGTPPQLECKM
;
A
#
# COMPACT_ATOMS: atom_id res chain seq x y z
N MET A 1 -21.69 23.81 20.71
CA MET A 1 -20.73 22.94 19.98
C MET A 1 -20.41 23.43 18.57
N ALA A 2 -21.38 23.64 17.68
CA ALA A 2 -21.14 24.05 16.28
C ALA A 2 -20.39 25.39 16.09
N ARG A 3 -20.64 26.39 16.95
CA ARG A 3 -19.93 27.69 16.87
C ARG A 3 -18.45 27.57 17.27
N ALA A 4 -18.16 26.82 18.33
CA ALA A 4 -16.79 26.52 18.75
C ALA A 4 -16.02 25.72 17.69
N LEU A 5 -16.66 24.72 17.06
CA LEU A 5 -16.05 23.98 15.95
C LEU A 5 -15.75 24.87 14.74
N ARG A 6 -16.61 25.84 14.42
CA ARG A 6 -16.36 26.83 13.35
C ARG A 6 -15.18 27.75 13.67
N GLU A 7 -15.06 28.22 14.91
CA GLU A 7 -13.92 29.05 15.34
C GLU A 7 -12.61 28.27 15.38
N ILE A 8 -12.63 27.04 15.88
CA ILE A 8 -11.46 26.15 15.87
C ILE A 8 -11.04 25.84 14.43
N ARG A 9 -12.01 25.49 13.55
CA ARG A 9 -11.74 25.28 12.13
C ARG A 9 -11.15 26.53 11.47
N ALA A 10 -11.69 27.72 11.74
CA ALA A 10 -11.15 28.96 11.18
C ALA A 10 -9.68 29.23 11.58
N ARG A 11 -9.26 28.75 12.76
CA ARG A 11 -7.89 28.88 13.27
C ARG A 11 -6.94 27.77 12.80
N LEU A 12 -7.43 26.55 12.64
CA LEU A 12 -6.60 25.36 12.32
C LEU A 12 -6.66 24.96 10.84
N GLN A 13 -7.59 25.49 10.06
CA GLN A 13 -7.76 25.08 8.66
C GLN A 13 -6.55 25.51 7.83
N ILE A 14 -5.81 24.52 7.34
CA ILE A 14 -4.70 24.70 6.41
C ILE A 14 -5.26 25.25 5.09
N ARG A 15 -4.90 26.49 4.76
CA ARG A 15 -5.35 27.16 3.53
C ARG A 15 -4.53 26.76 2.30
N SER A 16 -3.25 26.47 2.49
CA SER A 16 -2.37 26.06 1.38
C SER A 16 -2.79 24.68 0.86
N LEU A 17 -3.12 24.61 -0.44
CA LEU A 17 -3.42 23.35 -1.10
C LEU A 17 -2.22 22.41 -1.06
N VAL A 18 -1.00 22.92 -1.28
CA VAL A 18 0.23 22.10 -1.27
C VAL A 18 0.44 21.46 0.09
N VAL A 19 0.23 22.20 1.19
CA VAL A 19 0.39 21.65 2.55
C VAL A 19 -0.67 20.58 2.83
N ARG A 20 -1.92 20.80 2.40
CA ARG A 20 -2.98 19.77 2.51
C ARG A 20 -2.63 18.51 1.72
N GLN A 21 -2.11 18.66 0.51
CA GLN A 21 -1.64 17.55 -0.32
C GLN A 21 -0.50 16.79 0.35
N CYS A 22 0.50 17.49 0.88
CA CYS A 22 1.60 16.88 1.63
C CYS A 22 1.09 16.12 2.85
N LEU A 23 0.13 16.68 3.61
CA LEU A 23 -0.44 16.00 4.76
C LEU A 23 -1.18 14.72 4.36
N ALA A 24 -1.92 14.74 3.25
CA ALA A 24 -2.60 13.57 2.73
C ALA A 24 -1.62 12.49 2.22
N GLU A 25 -0.57 12.88 1.51
CA GLU A 25 0.51 11.95 1.10
C GLU A 25 1.21 11.34 2.30
N PHE A 26 1.53 12.16 3.32
CA PHE A 26 2.15 11.68 4.54
C PHE A 26 1.25 10.68 5.25
N LEU A 27 -0.01 11.03 5.48
CA LEU A 27 -0.96 10.18 6.20
C LEU A 27 -1.27 8.90 5.41
N GLY A 28 -1.43 9.00 4.10
CA GLY A 28 -1.68 7.84 3.24
C GLY A 28 -0.50 6.88 3.22
N VAL A 29 0.75 7.35 3.05
CA VAL A 29 1.93 6.46 3.10
C VAL A 29 2.16 5.92 4.51
N PHE A 30 1.92 6.74 5.54
CA PHE A 30 2.02 6.29 6.91
C PHE A 30 1.03 5.15 7.16
N VAL A 31 -0.23 5.34 6.80
CA VAL A 31 -1.27 4.30 6.88
C VAL A 31 -0.91 3.11 6.01
N LEU A 32 -0.39 3.27 4.81
CA LEU A 32 0.03 2.19 3.90
C LEU A 32 1.10 1.27 4.50
N LEU A 33 1.96 1.78 5.38
CA LEU A 33 3.11 1.02 5.89
C LEU A 33 2.96 0.58 7.35
N LEU A 34 2.03 1.20 8.08
CA LEU A 34 1.79 0.91 9.47
C LEU A 34 1.35 -0.56 9.72
N PRO A 35 1.34 -1.01 10.97
CA PRO A 35 0.40 -2.02 11.48
C PRO A 35 -1.00 -1.44 11.77
N PRO A 36 -2.06 -2.26 11.93
CA PRO A 36 -3.37 -1.74 12.31
C PRO A 36 -3.27 -1.21 13.74
N PHE A 37 -3.49 0.10 13.97
CA PHE A 37 -3.82 0.57 15.30
C PHE A 37 -5.22 0.05 15.65
N THR A 38 -5.30 -1.05 16.39
CA THR A 38 -6.49 -1.29 17.20
C THR A 38 -6.48 -0.24 18.31
N PHE A 39 -7.22 0.85 18.10
CA PHE A 39 -7.72 1.60 19.25
C PHE A 39 -8.53 0.60 20.10
N PRO A 40 -8.37 0.58 21.44
CA PRO A 40 -9.27 -0.16 22.31
C PRO A 40 -10.62 0.55 22.30
N PHE A 41 -11.40 0.37 21.24
CA PHE A 41 -12.84 0.59 21.26
C PHE A 41 -13.47 -0.78 21.50
N PRO A 42 -13.93 -1.08 22.73
CA PRO A 42 -14.79 -2.22 22.93
C PRO A 42 -16.14 -1.80 22.36
N LEU A 43 -16.52 -2.32 21.18
CA LEU A 43 -17.90 -2.52 20.70
C LEU A 43 -17.83 -2.93 19.22
N LEU A 44 -18.38 -4.11 18.91
CA LEU A 44 -18.53 -4.75 17.59
C LEU A 44 -17.38 -5.69 17.17
N SER A 45 -17.30 -6.82 17.89
CA SER A 45 -16.83 -8.07 17.30
C SER A 45 -17.84 -8.49 16.22
N PHE A 46 -17.50 -8.33 14.94
CA PHE A 46 -18.15 -9.08 13.87
C PHE A 46 -17.38 -10.39 13.69
N GLU A 47 -17.97 -11.49 14.15
CA GLU A 47 -17.58 -12.84 13.75
C GLU A 47 -17.79 -12.96 12.23
N PHE A 48 -16.71 -12.92 11.45
CA PHE A 48 -16.75 -13.38 10.07
C PHE A 48 -16.72 -14.91 10.09
N LEU A 49 -17.81 -15.50 9.59
CA LEU A 49 -17.99 -16.92 9.28
C LEU A 49 -16.72 -17.51 8.62
N GLN A 50 -16.20 -18.58 9.22
CA GLN A 50 -15.32 -19.53 8.55
C GLN A 50 -16.04 -20.08 7.31
N PHE A 51 -15.58 -19.68 6.12
CA PHE A 51 -15.94 -20.33 4.87
C PHE A 51 -14.79 -21.29 4.55
N ASP A 52 -15.01 -22.58 4.73
CA ASP A 52 -14.08 -23.65 4.37
C ASP A 52 -14.51 -24.24 3.01
N PRO A 53 -13.80 -23.96 1.90
CA PRO A 53 -14.28 -24.35 0.58
C PRO A 53 -13.65 -25.64 0.07
N PHE A 54 -13.11 -26.58 0.87
CA PHE A 54 -12.63 -27.86 0.32
C PHE A 54 -12.75 -29.04 1.29
N SER A 55 -13.94 -29.62 1.38
CA SER A 55 -14.15 -30.87 2.13
C SER A 55 -15.03 -31.89 1.39
N TRP A 56 -14.65 -32.34 0.19
CA TRP A 56 -15.18 -33.59 -0.38
C TRP A 56 -14.10 -34.28 -1.24
N TRP A 57 -13.53 -35.36 -0.68
CA TRP A 57 -13.13 -36.67 -1.28
C TRP A 57 -11.90 -37.29 -0.54
N VAL A 58 -12.19 -38.15 0.46
CA VAL A 58 -11.61 -39.47 0.86
C VAL A 58 -10.06 -39.64 0.78
N VAL A 59 -9.29 -40.04 1.83
CA VAL A 59 -9.19 -41.33 2.58
C VAL A 59 -8.23 -41.14 3.80
N PRO A 60 -8.39 -41.86 4.93
CA PRO A 60 -7.71 -41.58 6.20
C PRO A 60 -6.33 -42.24 6.34
N CYS A 61 -5.46 -41.64 7.16
CA CYS A 61 -4.35 -42.36 7.80
C CYS A 61 -4.35 -42.10 9.31
N SER A 62 -4.55 -43.20 10.04
CA SER A 62 -4.44 -43.33 11.49
C SER A 62 -2.98 -43.41 11.95
N CYS A 63 -2.82 -43.25 13.28
CA CYS A 63 -1.65 -43.49 14.15
C CYS A 63 -0.82 -42.22 14.46
N SER A 64 -0.48 -41.89 15.71
CA SER A 64 -0.52 -42.67 16.95
C SER A 64 -0.56 -41.75 18.19
N LEU A 65 -1.02 -42.33 19.29
CA LEU A 65 -1.09 -41.79 20.65
C LEU A 65 0.29 -41.40 21.21
N SER A 66 0.32 -40.31 21.98
CA SER A 66 1.29 -40.10 23.05
C SER A 66 0.61 -39.52 24.28
N HIS A 67 0.77 -40.26 25.38
CA HIS A 67 0.29 -40.00 26.73
C HIS A 67 0.68 -38.63 27.29
N GLY A 68 -0.19 -38.09 28.13
CA GLY A 68 -0.02 -36.81 28.80
C GLY A 68 1.06 -36.77 29.88
N SER A 69 1.57 -35.56 30.10
CA SER A 69 2.16 -35.10 31.35
C SER A 69 1.50 -33.76 31.73
N PRO A 70 1.17 -33.54 33.02
CA PRO A 70 0.42 -32.38 33.47
C PRO A 70 1.37 -31.20 33.72
N GLY A 71 1.10 -30.08 33.06
CA GLY A 71 1.87 -28.83 33.21
C GLY A 71 1.62 -27.85 32.06
N LEU A 72 0.38 -27.73 31.60
CA LEU A 72 0.01 -26.85 30.50
C LEU A 72 -0.63 -25.56 31.05
N PRO A 73 -0.06 -24.37 30.78
CA PRO A 73 -0.89 -23.20 30.59
C PRO A 73 -1.66 -23.36 29.27
N VAL A 74 -2.98 -23.25 29.31
CA VAL A 74 -3.89 -23.30 28.13
C VAL A 74 -4.59 -21.93 28.05
N PRO A 75 -4.95 -21.39 26.88
CA PRO A 75 -4.16 -21.15 25.68
C PRO A 75 -4.15 -19.63 25.37
N LEU A 76 -3.04 -19.03 24.95
CA LEU A 76 -3.11 -17.67 24.39
C LEU A 76 -3.57 -17.77 22.94
N HIS A 77 -4.90 -17.76 22.77
CA HIS A 77 -5.56 -17.58 21.48
C HIS A 77 -4.91 -16.38 20.76
N PRO A 78 -4.30 -16.54 19.57
CA PRO A 78 -3.99 -15.39 18.74
C PRO A 78 -5.31 -14.85 18.20
N SER A 79 -5.69 -13.65 18.62
CA SER A 79 -6.81 -12.93 18.02
C SER A 79 -6.49 -12.59 16.55
N PRO A 80 -7.47 -12.73 15.63
CA PRO A 80 -7.29 -12.35 14.24
C PRO A 80 -7.41 -10.83 14.13
N HIS A 81 -6.31 -10.12 14.34
CA HIS A 81 -6.20 -8.69 14.01
C HIS A 81 -5.00 -8.52 13.08
N GLN A 82 -5.24 -8.59 11.77
CA GLN A 82 -4.23 -8.29 10.74
C GLN A 82 -4.79 -7.08 9.95
N LEU A 83 -4.09 -5.94 9.75
CA LEU A 83 -2.97 -5.72 8.83
C LEU A 83 -2.49 -4.26 8.83
N ILE A 84 -1.33 -3.98 8.22
CA ILE A 84 -1.26 -3.13 7.01
C ILE A 84 -0.08 -3.60 6.09
N ILE A 85 1.20 -3.19 6.16
CA ILE A 85 2.27 -3.86 5.35
C ILE A 85 3.36 -4.39 6.25
N GLN A 86 4.04 -3.52 6.97
CA GLN A 86 5.12 -3.98 7.83
C GLN A 86 4.57 -4.79 9.01
N GLY A 87 3.32 -4.54 9.43
CA GLY A 87 2.65 -5.34 10.45
C GLY A 87 2.42 -6.81 10.04
N SER A 88 1.96 -7.09 8.82
CA SER A 88 1.82 -8.48 8.35
C SER A 88 3.16 -9.19 8.30
N VAL A 89 4.19 -8.51 7.79
CA VAL A 89 5.53 -9.08 7.68
C VAL A 89 6.14 -9.28 9.07
N ALA A 90 6.06 -8.28 9.95
CA ALA A 90 6.57 -8.38 11.32
C ALA A 90 5.93 -9.53 12.08
N GLN A 91 4.61 -9.69 11.97
CA GLN A 91 3.89 -10.79 12.59
C GLN A 91 4.32 -12.15 12.01
N ALA A 92 4.38 -12.30 10.69
CA ALA A 92 4.83 -13.54 10.06
C ALA A 92 6.26 -13.91 10.50
N VAL A 93 7.20 -12.97 10.42
CA VAL A 93 8.62 -13.19 10.77
C VAL A 93 8.80 -13.49 12.25
N THR A 94 8.30 -12.62 13.14
CA THR A 94 8.55 -12.75 14.59
C THR A 94 7.78 -13.90 15.24
N SER A 95 6.74 -14.42 14.57
CA SER A 95 5.99 -15.60 15.03
C SER A 95 6.41 -16.90 14.34
N GLU A 96 7.46 -16.89 13.52
CA GLU A 96 7.92 -18.06 12.76
C GLU A 96 6.78 -18.67 11.94
N GLU A 97 6.06 -17.82 11.22
CA GLU A 97 4.92 -18.11 10.35
C GLU A 97 3.67 -18.70 11.04
N THR A 98 3.67 -18.85 12.37
CA THR A 98 2.51 -19.40 13.09
C THR A 98 1.29 -18.46 13.11
N LYS A 99 1.49 -17.15 12.88
CA LYS A 99 0.42 -16.15 12.85
C LYS A 99 0.32 -15.40 11.52
N GLY A 100 1.01 -15.84 10.48
CA GLY A 100 0.97 -15.23 9.15
C GLY A 100 1.96 -15.90 8.20
N ASP A 101 1.61 -15.97 6.93
CA ASP A 101 2.41 -16.56 5.85
C ASP A 101 2.57 -15.58 4.67
N SER A 102 3.21 -16.05 3.60
CA SER A 102 3.38 -15.31 2.35
C SER A 102 2.07 -14.74 1.78
N PHE A 103 0.99 -15.52 1.82
CA PHE A 103 -0.29 -15.06 1.30
C PHE A 103 -0.87 -13.94 2.17
N THR A 104 -0.86 -14.07 3.50
CA THR A 104 -1.33 -13.02 4.42
C THR A 104 -0.51 -11.73 4.29
N MET A 105 0.79 -11.82 3.97
CA MET A 105 1.63 -10.65 3.69
C MET A 105 1.18 -9.89 2.43
N VAL A 106 0.87 -10.63 1.36
CA VAL A 106 0.40 -10.03 0.09
C VAL A 106 -1.03 -9.48 0.25
N LEU A 107 -1.93 -10.25 0.85
CA LEU A 107 -3.30 -9.81 1.17
C LEU A 107 -3.28 -8.56 2.05
N GLY A 108 -2.35 -8.53 3.00
CA GLY A 108 -1.99 -7.36 3.80
C GLY A 108 -1.74 -6.12 3.00
N SER A 109 -0.80 -6.25 2.09
CA SER A 109 -0.39 -5.15 1.22
C SER A 109 -1.54 -4.62 0.37
N ALA A 110 -2.40 -5.50 -0.14
CA ALA A 110 -3.58 -5.12 -0.92
C ALA A 110 -4.63 -4.34 -0.11
N LEU A 111 -4.92 -4.80 1.11
CA LEU A 111 -5.87 -4.14 2.01
C LEU A 111 -5.31 -2.79 2.50
N ALA A 112 -4.01 -2.73 2.81
CA ALA A 112 -3.32 -1.50 3.14
C ALA A 112 -3.43 -0.43 2.06
N VAL A 113 -3.21 -0.82 0.79
CA VAL A 113 -3.36 0.09 -0.35
C VAL A 113 -4.79 0.62 -0.45
N THR A 114 -5.79 -0.26 -0.34
CA THR A 114 -7.21 0.15 -0.37
C THR A 114 -7.51 1.21 0.69
N VAL A 115 -7.12 0.95 1.95
CA VAL A 115 -7.38 1.88 3.07
C VAL A 115 -6.61 3.18 2.90
N ALA A 116 -5.33 3.11 2.52
CA ALA A 116 -4.48 4.28 2.34
C ALA A 116 -5.00 5.22 1.24
N ILE A 117 -5.53 4.66 0.14
CA ILE A 117 -6.14 5.46 -0.93
C ILE A 117 -7.41 6.14 -0.42
N HIS A 118 -8.28 5.45 0.33
CA HIS A 118 -9.45 6.08 0.95
C HIS A 118 -9.07 7.25 1.88
N VAL A 119 -7.95 7.13 2.61
CA VAL A 119 -7.48 8.16 3.54
C VAL A 119 -6.96 9.41 2.81
N ALA A 120 -6.27 9.25 1.67
CA ALA A 120 -5.56 10.33 1.00
C ALA A 120 -6.23 10.86 -0.30
N GLY A 121 -7.23 10.13 -0.82
CA GLY A 121 -7.75 10.24 -2.18
C GLY A 121 -8.26 11.63 -2.56
N ASP A 122 -9.13 12.22 -1.73
CA ASP A 122 -9.81 13.47 -2.07
C ASP A 122 -8.88 14.69 -2.19
N VAL A 123 -7.79 14.71 -1.41
CA VAL A 123 -6.96 15.92 -1.26
C VAL A 123 -5.76 15.89 -2.20
N SER A 124 -5.07 14.75 -2.23
CA SER A 124 -3.81 14.59 -2.96
C SER A 124 -3.96 13.80 -4.26
N GLY A 125 -5.07 13.07 -4.44
CA GLY A 125 -5.20 12.00 -5.42
C GLY A 125 -4.63 10.66 -4.93
N ALA A 126 -4.17 10.59 -3.67
CA ALA A 126 -3.50 9.44 -3.06
C ALA A 126 -2.39 8.86 -3.93
N HIS A 127 -1.34 9.63 -4.20
CA HIS A 127 -0.26 9.10 -5.02
C HIS A 127 0.50 7.99 -4.29
N LEU A 128 0.90 8.28 -3.04
CA LEU A 128 1.52 7.35 -2.07
C LEU A 128 2.79 6.64 -2.56
N ASN A 129 3.25 6.99 -3.76
CA ASN A 129 4.27 6.28 -4.52
C ASN A 129 4.98 7.30 -5.44
N PRO A 130 6.31 7.46 -5.32
CA PRO A 130 7.10 8.29 -6.22
C PRO A 130 6.95 7.90 -7.70
N ALA A 131 6.83 6.60 -8.00
CA ALA A 131 6.66 6.12 -9.37
C ALA A 131 5.31 6.54 -9.98
N PHE A 132 4.23 6.49 -9.19
CA PHE A 132 2.93 7.00 -9.63
C PHE A 132 2.89 8.53 -9.69
N SER A 133 3.57 9.21 -8.77
CA SER A 133 3.74 10.68 -8.84
C SER A 133 4.46 11.12 -10.11
N LEU A 134 5.46 10.35 -10.57
CA LEU A 134 6.11 10.56 -11.85
C LEU A 134 5.15 10.34 -13.01
N ALA A 135 4.38 9.26 -13.01
CA ALA A 135 3.36 9.00 -14.03
C ALA A 135 2.36 10.18 -14.12
N MET A 136 1.90 10.70 -12.99
CA MET A 136 1.02 11.89 -12.94
C MET A 136 1.69 13.15 -13.50
N CYS A 137 3.00 13.32 -13.33
CA CYS A 137 3.74 14.41 -14.00
C CYS A 137 3.81 14.21 -15.50
N LEU A 138 4.08 12.99 -15.97
CA LEU A 138 4.18 12.66 -17.40
C LEU A 138 2.85 12.89 -18.13
N VAL A 139 1.71 12.61 -17.49
CA VAL A 139 0.38 12.86 -18.07
C VAL A 139 -0.16 14.27 -17.79
N GLY A 140 0.66 15.17 -17.22
CA GLY A 140 0.27 16.56 -16.96
C GLY A 140 -0.74 16.77 -15.82
N ARG A 141 -0.96 15.77 -14.97
CA ARG A 141 -1.88 15.84 -13.81
C ARG A 141 -1.21 16.26 -12.51
N LEU A 142 0.13 16.25 -12.45
CA LEU A 142 0.91 16.82 -11.35
C LEU A 142 1.97 17.78 -11.90
N SER A 143 2.06 18.97 -11.31
CA SER A 143 3.15 19.91 -11.66
C SER A 143 4.51 19.34 -11.25
N TRP A 144 5.48 19.40 -12.15
CA TRP A 144 6.87 18.99 -11.90
C TRP A 144 7.51 19.65 -10.67
N ALA A 145 7.10 20.87 -10.31
CA ALA A 145 7.58 21.53 -9.09
C ALA A 145 7.10 20.86 -7.80
N LYS A 146 5.95 20.17 -7.84
CA LYS A 146 5.41 19.43 -6.68
C LYS A 146 6.02 18.04 -6.54
N PHE A 147 6.51 17.46 -7.63
CA PHE A 147 7.07 16.11 -7.66
C PHE A 147 8.14 15.86 -6.57
N PRO A 148 9.23 16.66 -6.44
CA PRO A 148 10.23 16.40 -5.40
C PRO A 148 9.68 16.56 -3.98
N ILE A 149 8.68 17.42 -3.79
CA ILE A 149 8.01 17.61 -2.49
C ILE A 149 7.21 16.35 -2.13
N TYR A 150 6.45 15.80 -3.08
CA TYR A 150 5.72 14.56 -2.90
C TYR A 150 6.66 13.40 -2.56
N CYS A 151 7.74 13.23 -3.32
CA CYS A 151 8.72 12.16 -3.06
C CYS A 151 9.34 12.29 -1.66
N PHE A 152 9.74 13.50 -1.25
CA PHE A 152 10.31 13.72 0.07
C PHE A 152 9.31 13.38 1.19
N VAL A 153 8.07 13.85 1.07
CA VAL A 153 7.02 13.60 2.06
C VAL A 153 6.67 12.12 2.15
N GLN A 154 6.57 11.42 1.02
CA GLN A 154 6.31 9.99 0.97
C GLN A 154 7.44 9.18 1.61
N LEU A 155 8.71 9.51 1.33
CA LEU A 155 9.87 8.88 1.95
C LEU A 155 9.91 9.10 3.47
N LEU A 156 9.65 10.34 3.90
CA LEU A 156 9.60 10.70 5.32
C LEU A 156 8.48 9.93 6.05
N ALA A 157 7.31 9.81 5.43
CA ALA A 157 6.20 9.04 5.97
C ALA A 157 6.55 7.55 6.12
N GLY A 158 7.24 6.96 5.14
CA GLY A 158 7.70 5.57 5.24
C GLY A 158 8.75 5.36 6.31
N PHE A 159 9.66 6.32 6.49
CA PHE A 159 10.59 6.32 7.62
C PHE A 159 9.85 6.36 8.98
N CYS A 160 8.89 7.27 9.14
CA CYS A 160 8.12 7.41 10.38
C CYS A 160 7.23 6.19 10.67
N ALA A 161 6.58 5.62 9.65
CA ALA A 161 5.78 4.42 9.78
C ALA A 161 6.63 3.23 10.25
N SER A 162 7.88 3.14 9.77
CA SER A 162 8.83 2.11 10.20
C SER A 162 9.21 2.25 11.67
N GLY A 163 9.41 3.48 12.15
CA GLY A 163 9.59 3.74 13.58
C GLY A 163 8.39 3.29 14.41
N ALA A 164 7.17 3.56 13.94
CA ALA A 164 5.95 3.12 14.62
C ALA A 164 5.82 1.59 14.64
N THR A 165 6.11 0.91 13.53
CA THR A 165 6.14 -0.57 13.48
C THR A 165 7.18 -1.14 14.45
N TYR A 166 8.39 -0.58 14.44
CA TYR A 166 9.47 -1.02 15.33
C TYR A 166 9.07 -0.91 16.81
N ILE A 167 8.45 0.21 17.20
CA ILE A 167 7.95 0.41 18.57
C ILE A 167 6.85 -0.59 18.88
N LEU A 168 5.89 -0.81 17.98
CA LEU A 168 4.78 -1.74 18.22
C LEU A 168 5.25 -3.19 18.37
N TYR A 169 6.22 -3.60 17.56
CA TYR A 169 6.77 -4.97 17.57
C TYR A 169 8.04 -5.11 18.41
N TYR A 170 8.39 -4.12 19.24
CA TYR A 170 9.66 -4.10 19.97
C TYR A 170 9.91 -5.39 20.78
N ASP A 171 8.93 -5.81 21.60
CA ASP A 171 9.05 -7.01 22.42
C ASP A 171 9.12 -8.29 21.57
N ALA A 172 8.35 -8.35 20.48
CA ALA A 172 8.35 -9.49 19.56
C ALA A 172 9.69 -9.61 18.82
N LEU A 173 10.25 -8.49 18.35
CA LEU A 173 11.57 -8.40 17.74
C LEU A 173 12.65 -8.82 18.75
N GLN A 174 12.60 -8.31 19.97
CA GLN A 174 13.58 -8.64 21.01
C GLN A 174 13.53 -10.12 21.37
N HIS A 175 12.33 -10.70 21.49
CA HIS A 175 12.15 -12.12 21.75
C HIS A 175 12.67 -13.00 20.60
N TYR A 176 12.31 -12.68 19.36
CA TYR A 176 12.69 -13.45 18.17
C TYR A 176 14.21 -13.42 17.92
N THR A 177 14.81 -12.24 18.01
CA THR A 177 16.22 -11.98 17.67
C THR A 177 17.19 -12.18 18.83
N GLY A 178 16.71 -12.19 20.08
CA GLY A 178 17.58 -12.11 21.26
C GLY A 178 18.34 -10.78 21.35
N GLY A 179 17.88 -9.73 20.65
CA GLY A 179 18.53 -8.42 20.57
C GLY A 179 19.54 -8.27 19.44
N ASN A 180 19.74 -9.29 18.60
CA ASN A 180 20.66 -9.23 17.47
C ASN A 180 19.93 -8.93 16.16
N LEU A 181 19.93 -7.67 15.73
CA LEU A 181 19.23 -7.22 14.54
C LEU A 181 20.10 -7.45 13.28
N THR A 182 19.79 -8.49 12.50
CA THR A 182 20.54 -8.85 11.29
C THR A 182 19.77 -8.59 10.00
N VAL A 183 20.50 -8.36 8.91
CA VAL A 183 19.94 -8.14 7.55
C VAL A 183 19.87 -9.43 6.75
N THR A 184 20.77 -10.37 7.02
CA THR A 184 20.82 -11.68 6.39
C THR A 184 20.89 -12.78 7.44
N GLY A 185 20.64 -14.03 7.02
CA GLY A 185 20.66 -15.21 7.88
C GLY A 185 19.27 -15.67 8.35
N PRO A 186 19.21 -16.74 9.15
CA PRO A 186 17.96 -17.43 9.49
C PRO A 186 17.02 -16.65 10.41
N LYS A 187 17.54 -15.62 11.09
CA LYS A 187 16.77 -14.74 12.00
C LYS A 187 16.86 -13.28 11.59
N GLU A 188 17.04 -13.03 10.29
CA GLU A 188 17.03 -11.66 9.78
C GLU A 188 15.67 -11.02 10.01
N THR A 189 15.68 -9.71 10.25
CA THR A 189 14.47 -8.92 10.53
C THR A 189 14.42 -7.63 9.72
N ALA A 190 15.41 -7.40 8.85
CA ALA A 190 15.44 -6.19 8.04
C ALA A 190 14.36 -6.22 6.95
N SER A 191 13.98 -7.42 6.48
CA SER A 191 12.94 -7.64 5.47
C SER A 191 11.53 -7.21 5.90
N ILE A 192 11.31 -7.07 7.22
CA ILE A 192 10.08 -6.50 7.79
C ILE A 192 9.82 -5.09 7.25
N PHE A 193 10.89 -4.31 7.06
CA PHE A 193 10.80 -2.88 6.76
C PHE A 193 11.00 -2.60 5.27
N ALA A 194 12.07 -3.14 4.68
CA ALA A 194 12.45 -2.94 3.28
C ALA A 194 12.63 -4.29 2.57
N THR A 195 12.60 -4.32 1.24
CA THR A 195 12.67 -5.61 0.53
C THR A 195 14.12 -6.02 0.24
N TYR A 196 14.35 -7.32 0.14
CA TYR A 196 15.62 -7.90 -0.25
C TYR A 196 15.35 -8.97 -1.31
N PRO A 197 16.28 -9.16 -2.26
CA PRO A 197 16.10 -10.14 -3.32
C PRO A 197 16.28 -11.55 -2.76
N SER A 198 15.56 -12.51 -3.32
CA SER A 198 15.84 -13.93 -3.09
C SER A 198 17.29 -14.26 -3.41
N ALA A 199 17.88 -15.23 -2.72
CA ALA A 199 19.31 -15.56 -2.84
C ALA A 199 19.76 -15.94 -4.26
N TYR A 200 18.85 -16.45 -5.10
CA TYR A 200 19.13 -16.81 -6.50
C TYR A 200 18.98 -15.64 -7.49
N LEU A 201 18.44 -14.50 -7.06
CA LEU A 201 18.04 -13.44 -7.96
C LEU A 201 19.21 -12.49 -8.27
N SER A 202 19.60 -12.42 -9.54
CA SER A 202 20.57 -11.42 -10.01
C SER A 202 19.98 -10.01 -10.05
N LEU A 203 20.83 -8.99 -9.93
CA LEU A 203 20.42 -7.58 -10.08
C LEU A 203 19.71 -7.31 -11.40
N ASN A 204 20.18 -7.90 -12.51
CA ASN A 204 19.56 -7.70 -13.82
C ASN A 204 18.11 -8.21 -13.85
N ASN A 205 17.89 -9.41 -13.31
CA ASN A 205 16.55 -10.00 -13.31
C ASN A 205 15.64 -9.32 -12.28
N GLY A 206 16.17 -8.91 -11.12
CA GLY A 206 15.43 -8.12 -10.14
C GLY A 206 15.07 -6.72 -10.63
N PHE A 207 15.95 -6.10 -11.44
CA PHE A 207 15.64 -4.83 -12.10
C PHE A 207 14.50 -5.01 -13.11
N LEU A 208 14.55 -6.04 -13.95
CA LEU A 208 13.48 -6.35 -14.90
C LEU A 208 12.15 -6.65 -14.18
N ASP A 209 12.18 -7.44 -13.11
CA ASP A 209 11.03 -7.76 -12.26
C ASP A 209 10.34 -6.48 -11.75
N GLN A 210 11.12 -5.54 -11.19
CA GLN A 210 10.59 -4.28 -10.68
C GLN A 210 10.10 -3.32 -11.78
N VAL A 211 10.74 -3.32 -12.95
CA VAL A 211 10.24 -2.60 -14.12
C VAL A 211 8.88 -3.16 -14.55
N LEU A 212 8.75 -4.47 -14.71
CA LEU A 212 7.52 -5.12 -15.17
C LEU A 212 6.38 -5.01 -14.17
N GLY A 213 6.64 -5.23 -12.88
CA GLY A 213 5.65 -5.07 -11.82
C GLY A 213 5.11 -3.66 -11.73
N THR A 214 5.99 -2.66 -11.82
CA THR A 214 5.57 -1.26 -11.78
C THR A 214 4.92 -0.82 -13.09
N TRP A 215 5.35 -1.35 -14.23
CA TRP A 215 4.69 -1.14 -15.52
C TRP A 215 3.23 -1.62 -15.48
N LEU A 216 2.98 -2.85 -15.00
CA LEU A 216 1.63 -3.40 -14.80
C LEU A 216 0.80 -2.53 -13.86
N LEU A 217 1.38 -2.14 -12.71
CA LEU A 217 0.72 -1.26 -11.74
C LEU A 217 0.27 0.04 -12.41
N ILE A 218 1.16 0.71 -13.14
CA ILE A 218 0.90 2.04 -13.69
C ILE A 218 -0.10 1.98 -14.85
N VAL A 219 -0.01 0.96 -15.72
CA VAL A 219 -1.03 0.74 -16.75
C VAL A 219 -2.40 0.50 -16.11
N GLY A 220 -2.48 -0.35 -15.08
CA GLY A 220 -3.74 -0.62 -14.38
C GLY A 220 -4.31 0.61 -13.68
N LEU A 221 -3.47 1.38 -12.97
CA LEU A 221 -3.88 2.62 -12.32
C LEU A 221 -4.42 3.65 -13.31
N LEU A 222 -3.72 3.86 -14.43
CA LEU A 222 -4.17 4.77 -15.47
C LEU A 222 -5.49 4.29 -16.10
N ALA A 223 -5.64 2.98 -16.32
CA ALA A 223 -6.88 2.41 -16.84
C ALA A 223 -8.08 2.61 -15.89
N ILE A 224 -7.88 2.44 -14.58
CA ILE A 224 -8.92 2.62 -13.56
C ILE A 224 -9.30 4.10 -13.43
N LEU A 225 -8.33 5.01 -13.47
CA LEU A 225 -8.53 6.45 -13.28
C LEU A 225 -9.01 7.20 -14.53
N ASP A 226 -8.94 6.56 -15.70
CA ASP A 226 -9.38 7.15 -16.95
C ASP A 226 -10.91 7.03 -17.11
N ARG A 227 -11.61 8.15 -16.89
CA ARG A 227 -13.08 8.24 -16.99
C ARG A 227 -13.62 7.94 -18.40
N ARG A 228 -12.76 7.86 -19.42
CA ARG A 228 -13.14 7.48 -20.79
C ARG A 228 -13.26 5.95 -20.95
N ASN A 229 -12.65 5.17 -20.07
CA ASN A 229 -12.83 3.73 -20.03
C ASN A 229 -14.20 3.36 -19.42
N LYS A 230 -14.56 2.07 -19.51
CA LYS A 230 -15.64 1.53 -18.69
C LYS A 230 -15.22 1.64 -17.21
N GLY A 231 -15.74 2.68 -16.56
CA GLY A 231 -15.39 3.01 -15.18
C GLY A 231 -15.80 1.92 -14.20
N VAL A 232 -15.10 1.89 -13.08
CA VAL A 232 -15.56 1.21 -11.87
C VAL A 232 -16.66 2.03 -11.21
N PRO A 233 -17.59 1.41 -10.45
CA PRO A 233 -18.56 2.18 -9.67
C PRO A 233 -17.86 3.17 -8.73
N GLU A 234 -18.40 4.39 -8.64
CA GLU A 234 -17.80 5.46 -7.82
C GLU A 234 -17.63 5.00 -6.36
N GLY A 235 -16.44 5.20 -5.82
CA GLY A 235 -16.06 4.78 -4.47
C GLY A 235 -15.44 3.38 -4.39
N LEU A 236 -15.47 2.57 -5.45
CA LEU A 236 -14.82 1.25 -5.51
C LEU A 236 -13.44 1.27 -6.18
N GLU A 237 -12.98 2.41 -6.70
CA GLU A 237 -11.63 2.58 -7.25
C GLU A 237 -10.56 2.06 -6.28
N PRO A 238 -10.56 2.41 -4.98
CA PRO A 238 -9.53 1.96 -4.05
C PRO A 238 -9.49 0.44 -3.88
N VAL A 239 -10.66 -0.22 -3.90
CA VAL A 239 -10.78 -1.68 -3.78
C VAL A 239 -10.19 -2.37 -5.01
N VAL A 240 -10.52 -1.89 -6.22
CA VAL A 240 -9.98 -2.46 -7.46
C VAL A 240 -8.48 -2.24 -7.56
N ILE A 241 -7.97 -1.11 -7.09
CA ILE A 241 -6.53 -0.85 -7.01
C ILE A 241 -5.85 -1.79 -6.00
N GLY A 242 -6.47 -2.05 -4.84
CA GLY A 242 -5.98 -3.07 -3.90
C GLY A 242 -5.93 -4.46 -4.53
N LEU A 243 -6.97 -4.86 -5.27
CA LEU A 243 -7.00 -6.14 -6.00
C LEU A 243 -5.93 -6.22 -7.09
N LEU A 244 -5.62 -5.12 -7.77
CA LEU A 244 -4.51 -5.05 -8.72
C LEU A 244 -3.17 -5.32 -8.01
N VAL A 245 -2.93 -4.70 -6.84
CA VAL A 245 -1.73 -4.94 -6.05
C VAL A 245 -1.67 -6.37 -5.52
N LEU A 246 -2.81 -6.94 -5.11
CA LEU A 246 -2.92 -8.36 -4.73
C LEU A 246 -2.47 -9.26 -5.88
N ALA A 247 -3.02 -9.04 -7.08
CA ALA A 247 -2.71 -9.83 -8.28
C ALA A 247 -1.22 -9.76 -8.65
N ILE A 248 -0.61 -8.57 -8.56
CA ILE A 248 0.83 -8.38 -8.78
C ILE A 248 1.62 -9.16 -7.72
N GLY A 249 1.30 -8.99 -6.43
CA GLY A 249 2.04 -9.62 -5.34
C GLY A 249 2.01 -11.15 -5.38
N VAL A 250 0.86 -11.76 -5.69
CA VAL A 250 0.76 -13.23 -5.79
C VAL A 250 1.44 -13.79 -7.04
N SER A 251 1.61 -12.98 -8.08
CA SER A 251 2.17 -13.43 -9.37
C SER A 251 3.69 -13.25 -9.47
N ILE A 252 4.23 -12.14 -8.95
CA ILE A 252 5.65 -11.78 -9.07
C ILE A 252 6.35 -11.49 -7.75
N GLY A 253 5.65 -11.62 -6.61
CA GLY A 253 6.22 -11.27 -5.30
C GLY A 253 7.36 -12.17 -4.82
N GLY A 254 7.44 -13.42 -5.30
CA GLY A 254 8.43 -14.39 -4.85
C GLY A 254 9.89 -14.04 -5.16
N ASN A 255 10.15 -13.20 -6.17
CA ASN A 255 11.51 -12.84 -6.55
C ASN A 255 12.14 -11.90 -5.52
N CYS A 256 11.49 -10.77 -5.23
CA CYS A 256 12.05 -9.70 -4.40
C CYS A 256 11.02 -8.89 -3.60
N GLY A 257 9.84 -9.45 -3.35
CA GLY A 257 8.82 -8.84 -2.47
C GLY A 257 8.03 -7.69 -3.10
N PHE A 258 8.06 -7.55 -4.44
CA PHE A 258 7.25 -6.61 -5.23
C PHE A 258 7.12 -5.18 -4.65
N PRO A 259 8.21 -4.49 -4.24
CA PRO A 259 8.05 -3.18 -3.61
C PRO A 259 7.31 -2.17 -4.49
N ILE A 260 7.58 -2.14 -5.81
CA ILE A 260 6.89 -1.34 -6.86
C ILE A 260 6.64 0.14 -6.50
N ASN A 261 7.33 0.63 -5.47
CA ASN A 261 7.15 1.90 -4.81
C ASN A 261 8.46 2.28 -4.09
N PRO A 262 9.19 3.30 -4.59
CA PRO A 262 10.44 3.73 -3.97
C PRO A 262 10.28 4.20 -2.51
N ALA A 263 9.16 4.82 -2.14
CA ALA A 263 8.92 5.28 -0.77
C ALA A 263 8.66 4.13 0.23
N ARG A 264 8.09 3.03 -0.26
CA ARG A 264 7.85 1.78 0.50
C ARG A 264 9.13 0.99 0.79
N ASP A 265 10.22 1.31 0.12
CA ASP A 265 11.51 0.65 0.32
C ASP A 265 12.56 1.57 0.95
N VAL A 266 12.86 2.71 0.31
CA VAL A 266 13.99 3.56 0.69
C VAL A 266 13.76 4.23 2.06
N GLY A 267 12.56 4.70 2.35
CA GLY A 267 12.22 5.31 3.65
C GLY A 267 12.41 4.32 4.81
N PRO A 268 11.78 3.14 4.77
CA PRO A 268 12.01 2.07 5.74
C PRO A 268 13.45 1.56 5.82
N ARG A 269 14.18 1.48 4.71
CA ARG A 269 15.59 1.08 4.69
C ARG A 269 16.49 2.10 5.39
N LEU A 270 16.21 3.39 5.22
CA LEU A 270 16.88 4.45 5.98
C LEU A 270 16.58 4.31 7.47
N PHE A 271 15.36 3.96 7.85
CA PHE A 271 15.02 3.70 9.25
C PHE A 271 15.86 2.55 9.83
N THR A 272 15.90 1.38 9.19
CA THR A 272 16.66 0.23 9.70
C THR A 272 18.17 0.49 9.78
N TYR A 273 18.72 1.27 8.84
CA TYR A 273 20.11 1.75 8.92
C TYR A 273 20.40 2.46 10.25
N PHE A 274 19.54 3.40 10.66
CA PHE A 274 19.72 4.16 11.90
C PHE A 274 19.27 3.40 13.15
N ALA A 275 18.33 2.47 13.02
CA ALA A 275 17.69 1.77 14.15
C ALA A 275 18.46 0.53 14.67
N GLY A 276 19.60 0.19 14.05
CA GLY A 276 20.52 -0.82 14.60
C GLY A 276 20.95 -1.92 13.64
N TRP A 277 20.33 -2.06 12.46
CA TRP A 277 20.77 -3.03 11.45
C TRP A 277 22.05 -2.59 10.72
N GLY A 278 22.36 -1.28 10.74
CA GLY A 278 23.61 -0.73 10.24
C GLY A 278 23.76 -0.74 8.72
N PRO A 279 24.98 -0.55 8.18
CA PRO A 279 25.22 -0.32 6.75
C PRO A 279 24.93 -1.52 5.84
N GLU A 280 24.76 -2.72 6.40
CA GLU A 280 24.45 -3.93 5.62
C GLU A 280 23.13 -3.80 4.85
N VAL A 281 22.18 -2.99 5.34
CA VAL A 281 20.89 -2.74 4.65
C VAL A 281 21.05 -2.12 3.26
N PHE A 282 22.20 -1.50 2.97
CA PHE A 282 22.56 -0.95 1.66
C PHE A 282 23.57 -1.80 0.87
N ARG A 283 24.10 -2.88 1.47
CA ARG A 283 25.09 -3.77 0.84
C ARG A 283 24.52 -5.14 0.47
N ALA A 284 23.53 -5.63 1.22
CA ALA A 284 22.90 -6.91 0.96
C ALA A 284 22.29 -7.00 -0.46
N GLY A 285 22.31 -8.20 -1.04
CA GLY A 285 21.83 -8.45 -2.41
C GLY A 285 22.62 -7.69 -3.47
N ASP A 286 23.95 -7.69 -3.37
CA ASP A 286 24.88 -6.98 -4.27
C ASP A 286 24.60 -5.47 -4.39
N GLY A 287 24.20 -4.85 -3.28
CA GLY A 287 23.78 -3.46 -3.24
C GLY A 287 22.37 -3.25 -3.77
N TRP A 288 21.42 -4.11 -3.38
CA TRP A 288 20.05 -4.14 -3.88
C TRP A 288 19.29 -2.80 -3.82
N TRP A 289 19.55 -1.96 -2.82
CA TRP A 289 18.76 -0.78 -2.45
C TRP A 289 18.40 0.19 -3.59
N TRP A 290 19.25 0.30 -4.62
CA TRP A 290 19.00 1.23 -5.74
C TRP A 290 17.99 0.66 -6.74
N VAL A 291 17.82 -0.67 -6.80
CA VAL A 291 16.86 -1.32 -7.69
C VAL A 291 15.42 -0.90 -7.39
N PRO A 292 14.87 -1.05 -6.16
CA PRO A 292 13.52 -0.60 -5.85
C PRO A 292 13.38 0.93 -5.83
N ALA A 293 14.48 1.69 -5.89
CA ALA A 293 14.45 3.14 -6.07
C ALA A 293 14.32 3.56 -7.55
N VAL A 294 15.07 2.91 -8.45
CA VAL A 294 15.20 3.32 -9.86
C VAL A 294 14.31 2.50 -10.79
N ALA A 295 14.24 1.18 -10.64
CA ALA A 295 13.49 0.31 -11.52
C ALA A 295 11.98 0.65 -11.57
N PRO A 296 11.31 0.96 -10.43
CA PRO A 296 9.92 1.41 -10.49
C PRO A 296 9.72 2.71 -11.27
N MET A 297 10.70 3.63 -11.25
CA MET A 297 10.61 4.89 -12.00
C MET A 297 10.67 4.63 -13.51
N VAL A 298 11.52 3.68 -13.93
CA VAL A 298 11.58 3.22 -15.32
C VAL A 298 10.28 2.51 -15.71
N GLY A 299 9.80 1.58 -14.88
CA GLY A 299 8.53 0.87 -15.09
C GLY A 299 7.34 1.83 -15.21
N ALA A 300 7.28 2.87 -14.38
CA ALA A 300 6.22 3.88 -14.46
C ALA A 300 6.29 4.74 -15.71
N THR A 301 7.48 5.11 -16.15
CA THR A 301 7.67 5.84 -17.40
C THR A 301 7.19 4.99 -18.58
N LEU A 302 7.64 3.73 -18.66
CA LEU A 302 7.22 2.81 -19.70
C LEU A 302 5.71 2.54 -19.66
N GLY A 303 5.15 2.29 -18.47
CA GLY A 303 3.72 2.00 -18.29
C GLY A 303 2.84 3.17 -18.71
N THR A 304 3.28 4.39 -18.39
CA THR A 304 2.60 5.61 -18.82
C THR A 304 2.61 5.73 -20.34
N VAL A 305 3.78 5.59 -20.97
CA VAL A 305 3.91 5.66 -22.44
C VAL A 305 3.07 4.58 -23.11
N THR A 306 3.11 3.34 -22.62
CA THR A 306 2.30 2.23 -23.14
C THR A 306 0.81 2.54 -23.06
N TYR A 307 0.31 2.97 -21.90
CA TYR A 307 -1.11 3.29 -21.73
C TYR A 307 -1.54 4.44 -22.65
N GLN A 308 -0.72 5.49 -22.76
CA GLN A 308 -1.04 6.63 -23.62
C GLN A 308 -1.14 6.20 -25.09
N LEU A 309 -0.13 5.48 -25.59
CA LEU A 309 -0.09 5.06 -26.99
C LEU A 309 -1.15 4.03 -27.37
N LEU A 310 -1.40 3.05 -26.49
CA LEU A 310 -2.28 1.93 -26.82
C LEU A 310 -3.74 2.16 -26.44
N VAL A 311 -4.03 2.95 -25.42
CA VAL A 311 -5.40 3.16 -24.93
C VAL A 311 -5.82 4.61 -25.10
N ALA A 312 -5.07 5.55 -24.53
CA ALA A 312 -5.53 6.94 -24.43
C ALA A 312 -5.74 7.61 -25.80
N LEU A 313 -4.89 7.28 -26.79
CA LEU A 313 -4.99 7.77 -28.17
C LEU A 313 -6.14 7.15 -28.98
N HIS A 314 -6.70 6.02 -28.55
CA HIS A 314 -7.74 5.30 -29.27
C HIS A 314 -9.15 5.56 -28.74
N HIS A 315 -9.29 6.45 -27.74
CA HIS A 315 -10.61 6.92 -27.32
C HIS A 315 -11.28 7.74 -28.41
N PRO A 316 -12.58 7.56 -28.66
CA PRO A 316 -13.30 8.34 -29.66
C PRO A 316 -13.29 9.84 -29.30
N GLU A 317 -13.06 10.70 -30.30
CA GLU A 317 -12.96 12.16 -30.12
C GLU A 317 -14.26 12.77 -29.57
N ASP A 318 -15.40 12.12 -29.81
CA ASP A 318 -16.73 12.56 -29.37
C ASP A 318 -16.88 12.60 -27.84
N LEU A 319 -16.06 11.84 -27.09
CA LEU A 319 -16.00 11.90 -25.63
C LEU A 319 -15.10 13.04 -25.11
N VAL A 320 -14.26 13.61 -25.97
CA VAL A 320 -13.38 14.76 -25.66
C VAL A 320 -14.11 16.08 -25.93
N ALA A 321 -15.09 16.07 -26.84
CA ALA A 321 -15.84 17.22 -27.31
C ALA A 321 -17.29 17.29 -26.79
N ALA A 322 -17.51 17.05 -25.49
CA ALA A 322 -18.69 17.60 -24.83
C ALA A 322 -18.31 18.92 -24.12
N PRO A 323 -18.30 20.08 -24.82
CA PRO A 323 -18.56 21.33 -24.14
C PRO A 323 -19.86 21.21 -23.37
N LEU A 324 -19.92 21.89 -22.23
CA LEU A 324 -21.18 22.22 -21.57
C LEU A 324 -22.05 22.98 -22.59
N GLU A 325 -22.86 22.27 -23.37
CA GLU A 325 -23.97 22.90 -24.06
C GLU A 325 -24.88 23.43 -22.95
N ALA A 326 -24.86 24.75 -22.83
CA ALA A 326 -25.86 25.50 -22.11
C ALA A 326 -27.22 24.96 -22.56
N SER A 327 -27.93 24.34 -21.63
CA SER A 327 -29.31 23.93 -21.81
C SER A 327 -30.13 25.18 -22.09
N ASP A 328 -30.36 25.46 -23.37
CA ASP A 328 -31.36 26.39 -23.81
C ASP A 328 -32.75 25.79 -23.60
N LEU A 329 -33.67 26.69 -23.25
CA LEU A 329 -35.14 26.58 -23.27
C LEU A 329 -35.86 25.98 -22.06
N GLY A 330 -36.38 26.91 -21.27
CA GLY A 330 -37.54 26.73 -20.39
C GLY A 330 -38.00 28.05 -19.79
N THR A 331 -38.55 28.94 -20.60
CA THR A 331 -39.26 30.16 -20.18
C THR A 331 -40.25 29.84 -19.05
N PRO A 332 -40.29 30.55 -17.91
CA PRO A 332 -41.27 30.26 -16.86
C PRO A 332 -42.67 30.68 -17.32
N PRO A 333 -43.72 29.85 -17.09
CA PRO A 333 -45.08 30.21 -17.42
C PRO A 333 -45.54 31.38 -16.54
N GLN A 334 -46.09 32.40 -17.20
CA GLN A 334 -46.84 33.49 -16.60
C GLN A 334 -48.00 32.91 -15.77
N LEU A 335 -48.03 33.20 -14.46
CA LEU A 335 -49.22 33.00 -13.66
C LEU A 335 -50.27 34.05 -14.06
N GLU A 336 -51.29 33.62 -14.80
CA GLU A 336 -52.56 34.33 -14.92
C GLU A 336 -53.24 34.37 -13.55
N CYS A 337 -53.39 35.59 -13.02
CA CYS A 337 -54.28 35.88 -11.90
C CYS A 337 -55.71 35.92 -12.44
N LYS A 338 -56.56 34.95 -12.08
CA LYS A 338 -58.02 35.06 -12.22
C LYS A 338 -58.67 34.92 -10.84
N MET A 339 -59.55 35.87 -10.56
CA MET A 339 -60.41 36.03 -9.38
C MET A 339 -61.28 34.79 -9.11
#